data_AF-A0A968Q6Z1-F1
#
_entry.id   AF-A0A968Q6Z1-F1
#
_cell.length_a   1.000
_cell.length_b   1.000
_cell.length_c   1.000
_cell.angle_alpha   90.00
_cell.angle_beta   90.00
_cell.angle_gamma   90.00
#
_symmetry.space_group_name_H-M   'P 1'
#
loop_
_entity.id
_entity.type
_entity.pdbx_description
1 polymer ?
#
loop_
_entity_poly.entity_id
_entity_poly.type
_entity_poly.pdbx_seq_one_letter_code
_entity_poly.pdbx_strand_id
1 'polypeptide(L)'
;MHRRLRPEAYGGLLEMQASHNRPYKLPLELLPNSLVNRVRAYNQAQAGAESTLLLPMAFSSGSPLHPAYGAGHASVAGACVTILKAWFDEDQTLASLFAKTQPRHPVSGSLVTLVRPDAEGSDVLPNLDADVAGRLTVGGELNKIASNVAMGRSMGGVHWRSDNTRSLRLGEIVATVMLRRQSRDYAEPGLTMTYRNFDGNRVTIDALGNVSVPEDLALERFYMQEKFAPRG
;
A
#
# COMPACT_ATOMS: atom_id res chain seq x y z
N MET A 1 -1.51 15.67 -13.66
CA MET A 1 -1.93 15.01 -14.92
C MET A 1 -3.38 14.52 -14.86
N HIS A 2 -3.77 13.60 -13.97
CA HIS A 2 -5.07 12.89 -14.06
C HIS A 2 -6.30 13.55 -13.43
N ARG A 3 -6.17 14.43 -12.41
CA ARG A 3 -7.29 15.16 -11.77
C ARG A 3 -8.54 14.29 -11.46
N ARG A 4 -8.33 13.04 -11.03
CA ARG A 4 -9.40 12.08 -10.76
C ARG A 4 -10.22 12.50 -9.54
N LEU A 5 -11.54 12.40 -9.64
CA LEU A 5 -12.46 12.62 -8.52
C LEU A 5 -12.29 11.57 -7.42
N ARG A 6 -12.69 11.94 -6.20
CA ARG A 6 -12.65 11.11 -5.00
C ARG A 6 -13.83 10.15 -4.92
N PRO A 7 -13.74 9.07 -4.11
CA PRO A 7 -14.84 8.13 -3.94
C PRO A 7 -16.11 8.80 -3.38
N GLU A 8 -15.96 9.74 -2.43
CA GLU A 8 -17.06 10.52 -1.87
C GLU A 8 -17.82 11.34 -2.93
N ALA A 9 -17.09 11.97 -3.86
CA ALA A 9 -17.69 12.73 -4.96
C ALA A 9 -18.42 11.80 -5.94
N TYR A 10 -17.87 10.60 -6.19
CA TYR A 10 -18.56 9.58 -7.00
C TYR A 10 -19.85 9.11 -6.32
N GLY A 11 -19.82 8.91 -4.99
CA GLY A 11 -21.01 8.63 -4.18
C GLY A 11 -22.08 9.72 -4.28
N GLY A 12 -21.67 10.99 -4.29
CA GLY A 12 -22.58 12.11 -4.55
C GLY A 12 -23.24 12.04 -5.93
N LEU A 13 -22.48 11.74 -6.98
CA LEU A 13 -23.04 11.58 -8.33
C LEU A 13 -23.99 10.38 -8.44
N LEU A 14 -23.69 9.29 -7.75
CA LEU A 14 -24.57 8.11 -7.64
C LEU A 14 -25.91 8.49 -7.02
N GLU A 15 -25.90 9.21 -5.88
CA GLU A 15 -27.12 9.67 -5.22
C GLU A 15 -27.96 10.57 -6.13
N MET A 16 -27.32 11.56 -6.76
CA MET A 16 -28.02 12.47 -7.66
C MET A 16 -28.64 11.76 -8.88
N GLN A 17 -27.98 10.74 -9.42
CA GLN A 17 -28.52 9.96 -10.53
C GLN A 17 -29.66 9.04 -10.07
N ALA A 18 -29.50 8.34 -8.95
CA ALA A 18 -30.44 7.33 -8.49
C ALA A 18 -31.69 7.91 -7.82
N SER A 19 -31.56 9.01 -7.08
CA SER A 19 -32.63 9.57 -6.25
C SER A 19 -33.19 10.91 -6.77
N HIS A 20 -32.45 11.63 -7.62
CA HIS A 20 -32.81 13.00 -8.04
C HIS A 20 -32.90 13.20 -9.55
N ASN A 21 -32.96 12.10 -10.33
CA ASN A 21 -33.14 12.12 -11.78
C ASN A 21 -32.11 12.99 -12.53
N ARG A 22 -30.85 12.98 -12.09
CA ARG A 22 -29.71 13.66 -12.76
C ARG A 22 -28.89 12.65 -13.58
N PRO A 23 -28.99 12.64 -14.93
CA PRO A 23 -28.41 11.57 -15.73
C PRO A 23 -26.89 11.77 -15.97
N TYR A 24 -26.06 11.27 -15.05
CA TYR A 24 -24.59 11.27 -15.17
C TYR A 24 -24.02 10.09 -15.98
N LYS A 25 -24.89 9.20 -16.50
CA LYS A 25 -24.52 7.99 -17.25
C LYS A 25 -23.60 7.04 -16.45
N LEU A 26 -23.75 7.03 -15.12
CA LEU A 26 -23.10 6.03 -14.28
C LEU A 26 -23.76 4.67 -14.50
N PRO A 27 -22.99 3.56 -14.55
CA PRO A 27 -23.52 2.23 -14.81
C PRO A 27 -24.14 1.65 -13.53
N LEU A 28 -25.30 2.18 -13.12
CA LEU A 28 -26.01 1.77 -11.90
C LEU A 28 -26.45 0.30 -11.96
N GLU A 29 -26.67 -0.23 -13.15
CA GLU A 29 -27.00 -1.63 -13.41
C GLU A 29 -25.92 -2.61 -12.94
N LEU A 30 -24.67 -2.13 -12.77
CA LEU A 30 -23.58 -2.94 -12.26
C LEU A 30 -23.57 -3.02 -10.73
N LEU A 31 -24.40 -2.23 -10.03
CA LEU A 31 -24.48 -2.25 -8.57
C LEU A 31 -25.48 -3.31 -8.10
N PRO A 32 -25.05 -4.30 -7.29
CA PRO A 32 -25.98 -5.28 -6.74
C PRO A 32 -27.02 -4.60 -5.84
N ASN A 33 -28.30 -4.97 -5.97
CA ASN A 33 -29.37 -4.45 -5.10
C ASN A 33 -29.06 -4.65 -3.60
N SER A 34 -28.37 -5.74 -3.25
CA SER A 34 -27.92 -6.00 -1.87
C SER A 34 -26.94 -4.95 -1.35
N LEU A 35 -26.04 -4.44 -2.20
CA LEU A 35 -25.13 -3.35 -1.85
C LEU A 35 -25.89 -2.04 -1.67
N VAL A 36 -26.74 -1.68 -2.64
CA VAL A 36 -27.57 -0.47 -2.62
C VAL A 36 -28.42 -0.40 -1.34
N ASN A 37 -29.12 -1.50 -1.02
CA ASN A 37 -29.97 -1.59 0.17
C ASN A 37 -29.16 -1.49 1.47
N ARG A 38 -27.97 -2.11 1.53
CA ARG A 38 -27.09 -2.04 2.70
C ARG A 38 -26.58 -0.63 2.96
N VAL A 39 -26.16 0.10 1.92
CA VAL A 39 -25.70 1.49 2.04
C VAL A 39 -26.85 2.39 2.51
N ARG A 40 -28.03 2.27 1.88
CA ARG A 40 -29.24 3.00 2.26
C ARG A 40 -29.63 2.78 3.72
N ALA A 41 -29.64 1.52 4.18
CA ALA A 41 -29.96 1.17 5.55
C ALA A 41 -28.91 1.72 6.54
N TYR A 42 -27.62 1.63 6.20
CA TYR A 42 -26.55 2.19 7.01
C TYR A 42 -26.68 3.71 7.14
N ASN A 43 -26.84 4.43 6.03
CA ASN A 43 -26.99 5.88 6.03
C ASN A 43 -28.23 6.35 6.79
N GLN A 44 -29.36 5.65 6.63
CA GLN A 44 -30.58 5.94 7.39
C GLN A 44 -30.36 5.79 8.89
N ALA A 45 -29.65 4.74 9.32
CA ALA A 45 -29.33 4.53 10.74
C ALA A 45 -28.39 5.60 11.31
N GLN A 46 -27.50 6.17 10.48
CA GLN A 46 -26.59 7.24 10.92
C GLN A 46 -27.24 8.65 10.91
N ALA A 47 -28.06 8.95 9.91
CA ALA A 47 -28.60 10.30 9.67
C ALA A 47 -30.06 10.50 10.14
N GLY A 48 -30.74 9.44 10.60
CA GLY A 48 -32.02 9.50 11.32
C GLY A 48 -33.28 9.80 10.49
N ALA A 49 -33.18 10.32 9.27
CA ALA A 49 -34.37 10.69 8.47
C ALA A 49 -34.33 10.28 6.99
N GLU A 50 -33.17 10.33 6.33
CA GLU A 50 -33.10 10.12 4.87
C GLU A 50 -32.24 8.90 4.48
N SER A 51 -32.82 8.07 3.60
CA SER A 51 -32.14 6.93 2.99
C SER A 51 -31.37 7.41 1.76
N THR A 52 -30.05 7.56 1.87
CA THR A 52 -29.18 8.04 0.78
C THR A 52 -28.21 6.97 0.29
N LEU A 53 -27.67 7.14 -0.91
CA LEU A 53 -26.60 6.35 -1.51
C LEU A 53 -25.23 7.05 -1.47
N LEU A 54 -25.09 8.08 -0.63
CA LEU A 54 -23.79 8.68 -0.36
C LEU A 54 -22.84 7.64 0.22
N LEU A 55 -21.56 7.74 -0.12
CA LEU A 55 -20.54 6.88 0.45
C LEU A 55 -20.34 7.26 1.94
N PRO A 56 -20.53 6.34 2.89
CA PRO A 56 -20.21 6.61 4.28
C PRO A 56 -18.71 6.87 4.44
N MET A 57 -18.36 8.01 5.06
CA MET A 57 -16.98 8.44 5.24
C MET A 57 -16.51 8.19 6.66
N ALA A 58 -15.29 7.67 6.82
CA ALA A 58 -14.70 7.44 8.13
C ALA A 58 -14.19 8.73 8.80
N PHE A 59 -13.92 9.77 8.00
CA PHE A 59 -13.46 11.07 8.48
C PHE A 59 -14.56 12.11 8.25
N SER A 60 -14.84 12.92 9.27
CA SER A 60 -15.84 13.99 9.18
C SER A 60 -15.51 15.04 8.11
N SER A 61 -14.22 15.29 7.87
CA SER A 61 -13.73 16.18 6.82
C SER A 61 -13.73 15.55 5.42
N GLY A 62 -13.98 14.25 5.31
CA GLY A 62 -13.86 13.50 4.07
C GLY A 62 -12.41 13.40 3.59
N SER A 63 -12.22 13.53 2.27
CA SER A 63 -10.91 13.43 1.65
C SER A 63 -10.09 14.73 1.71
N PRO A 64 -8.75 14.65 1.71
CA PRO A 64 -7.91 15.85 1.57
C PRO A 64 -8.17 16.59 0.25
N LEU A 65 -7.94 17.91 0.25
CA LEU A 65 -8.17 18.85 -0.86
C LEU A 65 -7.15 18.72 -2.00
N HIS A 66 -6.95 17.50 -2.51
CA HIS A 66 -6.18 17.20 -3.71
C HIS A 66 -6.80 15.99 -4.44
N PRO A 67 -6.55 15.83 -5.76
CA PRO A 67 -7.11 14.73 -6.54
C PRO A 67 -6.82 13.33 -5.99
N ALA A 68 -7.65 12.36 -6.36
CA ALA A 68 -7.59 11.00 -5.84
C ALA A 68 -6.44 10.16 -6.41
N TYR A 69 -6.16 10.25 -7.71
CA TYR A 69 -5.19 9.35 -8.36
C TYR A 69 -3.74 9.83 -8.16
N GLY A 70 -2.88 8.91 -7.72
CA GLY A 70 -1.58 9.24 -7.13
C GLY A 70 -1.71 9.37 -5.62
N ALA A 71 -2.10 8.28 -4.95
CA ALA A 71 -2.23 8.23 -3.51
C ALA A 71 -0.85 8.45 -2.87
N GLY A 72 -0.69 9.59 -2.19
CA GLY A 72 0.59 9.97 -1.58
C GLY A 72 1.08 8.95 -0.56
N HIS A 73 0.18 8.47 0.32
CA HIS A 73 0.50 7.46 1.32
C HIS A 73 1.02 6.16 0.69
N ALA A 74 0.37 5.69 -0.38
CA ALA A 74 0.78 4.50 -1.09
C ALA A 74 2.12 4.68 -1.83
N SER A 75 2.36 5.87 -2.40
CA SER A 75 3.64 6.18 -3.05
C SER A 75 4.80 6.19 -2.04
N VAL A 76 4.61 6.84 -0.89
CA VAL A 76 5.62 6.87 0.19
C VAL A 76 5.84 5.47 0.75
N ALA A 77 4.77 4.75 1.06
CA ALA A 77 4.87 3.39 1.58
C ALA A 77 5.61 2.46 0.61
N GLY A 78 5.27 2.51 -0.69
CA GLY A 78 5.94 1.74 -1.73
C GLY A 78 7.44 2.04 -1.82
N ALA A 79 7.82 3.32 -1.77
CA ALA A 79 9.23 3.72 -1.80
C ALA A 79 9.98 3.23 -0.54
N CYS A 80 9.45 3.49 0.66
CA CYS A 80 10.08 3.13 1.92
C CYS A 80 10.32 1.62 2.02
N VAL A 81 9.30 0.80 1.73
CA VAL A 81 9.49 -0.66 1.83
C VAL A 81 10.38 -1.21 0.74
N THR A 82 10.43 -0.59 -0.44
CA THR A 82 11.38 -1.00 -1.50
C THR A 82 12.82 -0.78 -1.05
N ILE A 83 13.11 0.34 -0.41
CA ILE A 83 14.44 0.60 0.18
C ILE A 83 14.75 -0.46 1.24
N LEU A 84 13.81 -0.74 2.16
CA LEU A 84 14.03 -1.76 3.19
C LEU A 84 14.27 -3.16 2.58
N LYS A 85 13.46 -3.57 1.60
CA LYS A 85 13.60 -4.86 0.91
C LYS A 85 14.93 -4.98 0.16
N ALA A 86 15.51 -3.87 -0.31
CA ALA A 86 16.82 -3.88 -0.97
C ALA A 86 17.99 -4.09 0.02
N TRP A 87 17.80 -3.77 1.30
CA TRP A 87 18.83 -3.87 2.34
C TRP A 87 18.72 -5.14 3.21
N PHE A 88 17.52 -5.70 3.37
CA PHE A 88 17.28 -6.85 4.23
C PHE A 88 17.02 -8.13 3.43
N ASP A 89 17.41 -9.27 4.00
CA ASP A 89 17.03 -10.59 3.49
C ASP A 89 15.50 -10.77 3.61
N GLU A 90 14.80 -10.71 2.47
CA GLU A 90 13.36 -10.81 2.39
C GLU A 90 12.82 -12.19 2.80
N ASP A 91 13.62 -13.25 2.65
CA ASP A 91 13.21 -14.63 2.90
C ASP A 91 13.41 -15.03 4.37
N GLN A 92 14.18 -14.25 5.14
CA GLN A 92 14.34 -14.43 6.58
C GLN A 92 12.98 -14.41 7.28
N THR A 93 12.67 -15.47 8.03
CA THR A 93 11.43 -15.53 8.82
C THR A 93 11.56 -14.69 10.08
N LEU A 94 10.49 -13.99 10.45
CA LEU A 94 10.45 -13.19 11.67
C LEU A 94 10.56 -14.05 12.93
N ALA A 95 9.98 -15.25 12.92
CA ALA A 95 10.09 -16.19 14.04
C ALA A 95 11.56 -16.55 14.33
N SER A 96 12.33 -16.90 13.29
CA SER A 96 13.76 -17.19 13.44
C SER A 96 14.55 -15.95 13.88
N LEU A 97 14.24 -14.79 13.31
CA LEU A 97 14.89 -13.53 13.68
C LEU A 97 14.66 -13.19 15.16
N PHE A 98 13.42 -13.28 15.64
CA PHE A 98 13.05 -12.94 17.02
C PHE A 98 13.64 -13.94 18.02
N ALA A 99 13.71 -15.22 17.66
CA ALA A 99 14.39 -16.23 18.47
C ALA A 99 15.89 -15.91 18.65
N LYS A 100 16.54 -15.40 17.59
CA LYS A 100 17.97 -15.05 17.60
C LYS A 100 18.26 -13.72 18.31
N THR A 101 17.45 -12.69 18.07
CA THR A 101 17.74 -11.32 18.53
C THR A 101 17.06 -10.96 19.84
N GLN A 102 16.03 -11.72 20.25
CA GLN A 102 15.24 -11.46 21.45
C GLN A 102 14.86 -9.97 21.58
N PRO A 103 14.18 -9.41 20.56
CA PRO A 103 13.94 -7.98 20.49
C PRO A 103 13.13 -7.51 21.69
N ARG A 104 13.47 -6.33 22.22
CA ARG A 104 12.79 -5.73 23.37
C ARG A 104 12.04 -4.47 22.96
N HIS A 105 10.84 -4.30 23.51
CA HIS A 105 10.06 -3.10 23.31
C HIS A 105 10.82 -1.89 23.88
N PRO A 106 10.97 -0.78 23.12
CA PRO A 106 11.85 0.31 23.49
C PRO A 106 11.44 1.05 24.78
N VAL A 107 10.15 1.00 25.14
CA VAL A 107 9.62 1.63 26.37
C VAL A 107 9.54 0.63 27.54
N SER A 108 8.77 -0.45 27.42
CA SER A 108 8.57 -1.42 28.52
C SER A 108 9.75 -2.37 28.77
N GLY A 109 10.69 -2.53 27.84
CA GLY A 109 11.79 -3.51 27.94
C GLY A 109 11.37 -4.98 27.84
N SER A 110 10.06 -5.26 27.72
CA SER A 110 9.50 -6.59 27.53
C SER A 110 9.94 -7.18 26.19
N LEU A 111 10.08 -8.51 26.11
CA LEU A 111 10.32 -9.18 24.84
C LEU A 111 9.15 -8.94 23.90
N VAL A 112 9.46 -8.61 22.64
CA VAL A 112 8.47 -8.48 21.57
C VAL A 112 8.17 -9.88 21.03
N THR A 113 6.91 -10.24 20.98
CA THR A 113 6.42 -11.48 20.37
C THR A 113 5.60 -11.18 19.13
N LEU A 114 5.40 -12.19 18.29
CA LEU A 114 4.48 -12.11 17.16
C LEU A 114 3.06 -12.30 17.68
N VAL A 115 2.19 -11.33 17.43
CA VAL A 115 0.82 -11.28 17.96
C VAL A 115 -0.21 -11.13 16.83
N ARG A 116 -1.48 -11.40 17.14
CA ARG A 116 -2.62 -11.16 16.25
C ARG A 116 -3.65 -10.26 16.93
N PRO A 117 -4.41 -9.43 16.17
CA PRO A 117 -5.51 -8.67 16.75
C PRO A 117 -6.59 -9.62 17.31
N ASP A 118 -7.31 -9.17 18.33
CA ASP A 118 -8.54 -9.79 18.81
C ASP A 118 -9.78 -8.94 18.44
N ALA A 119 -10.97 -9.48 18.65
CA ALA A 119 -12.21 -8.78 18.30
C ALA A 119 -12.53 -7.67 19.31
N GLU A 120 -11.97 -7.78 20.51
CA GLU A 120 -12.18 -6.94 21.67
C GLU A 120 -11.35 -5.65 21.62
N GLY A 121 -10.29 -5.61 20.80
CA GLY A 121 -9.37 -4.49 20.70
C GLY A 121 -8.46 -4.36 21.92
N SER A 122 -8.02 -5.48 22.51
CA SER A 122 -7.24 -5.49 23.75
C SER A 122 -5.84 -4.90 23.58
N ASP A 123 -5.33 -4.29 24.65
CA ASP A 123 -3.94 -3.81 24.70
C ASP A 123 -2.92 -4.96 24.71
N VAL A 124 -3.29 -6.11 25.30
CA VAL A 124 -2.46 -7.32 25.33
C VAL A 124 -3.01 -8.30 24.31
N LEU A 125 -2.36 -8.33 23.16
CA LEU A 125 -2.79 -9.16 22.05
C LEU A 125 -2.37 -10.63 22.23
N PRO A 126 -3.21 -11.59 21.80
CA PRO A 126 -2.84 -12.99 21.81
C PRO A 126 -1.66 -13.27 20.88
N ASN A 127 -0.81 -14.22 21.29
CA ASN A 127 0.28 -14.70 20.44
C ASN A 127 -0.28 -15.27 19.13
N LEU A 128 0.48 -15.06 18.06
CA LEU A 128 0.20 -15.62 16.76
C LEU A 128 0.43 -17.14 16.78
N ASP A 129 -0.40 -17.89 16.05
CA ASP A 129 -0.24 -19.34 15.93
C ASP A 129 1.14 -19.69 15.35
N ALA A 130 1.81 -20.70 15.91
CA ALA A 130 3.20 -21.02 15.59
C ALA A 130 3.43 -21.34 14.09
N ASP A 131 2.49 -22.02 13.45
CA ASP A 131 2.54 -22.32 12.02
C ASP A 131 2.47 -21.04 11.16
N VAL A 132 1.62 -20.08 11.55
CA VAL A 132 1.52 -18.80 10.84
C VAL A 132 2.79 -17.98 11.07
N ALA A 133 3.24 -17.91 12.33
CA ALA A 133 4.46 -17.21 12.72
C ALA A 133 5.69 -17.72 11.96
N GLY A 134 5.81 -19.04 11.75
CA GLY A 134 6.90 -19.67 11.01
C GLY A 134 6.92 -19.32 9.52
N ARG A 135 5.80 -18.83 8.95
CA ARG A 135 5.67 -18.46 7.53
C ARG A 135 5.79 -16.95 7.27
N LEU A 136 5.85 -16.12 8.31
CA LEU A 136 6.00 -14.67 8.14
C LEU A 136 7.45 -14.32 7.82
N THR A 137 7.70 -13.84 6.60
CA THR A 137 9.02 -13.38 6.18
C THR A 137 9.15 -11.86 6.28
N VAL A 138 10.38 -11.35 6.35
CA VAL A 138 10.67 -9.92 6.33
C VAL A 138 10.01 -9.26 5.10
N GLY A 139 10.21 -9.82 3.90
CA GLY A 139 9.62 -9.28 2.67
C GLY A 139 8.09 -9.30 2.69
N GLY A 140 7.49 -10.39 3.21
CA GLY A 140 6.05 -10.52 3.34
C GLY A 140 5.43 -9.45 4.26
N GLU A 141 6.02 -9.24 5.44
CA GLU A 141 5.52 -8.25 6.39
C GLU A 141 5.80 -6.80 5.96
N LEU A 142 6.91 -6.54 5.25
CA LEU A 142 7.18 -5.25 4.61
C LEU A 142 6.13 -4.94 3.53
N ASN A 143 5.79 -5.91 2.67
CA ASN A 143 4.72 -5.75 1.69
C ASN A 143 3.35 -5.56 2.38
N LYS A 144 3.11 -6.26 3.50
CA LYS A 144 1.87 -6.13 4.29
C LYS A 144 1.72 -4.74 4.88
N ILE A 145 2.75 -4.16 5.50
CA ILE A 145 2.64 -2.80 6.06
C ILE A 145 2.41 -1.74 4.97
N ALA A 146 3.05 -1.88 3.81
CA ALA A 146 2.77 -0.99 2.68
C ALA A 146 1.33 -1.13 2.18
N SER A 147 0.83 -2.36 2.09
CA SER A 147 -0.57 -2.65 1.74
C SER A 147 -1.54 -2.06 2.76
N ASN A 148 -1.28 -2.21 4.06
CA ASN A 148 -2.11 -1.68 5.13
C ASN A 148 -2.22 -0.15 5.06
N VAL A 149 -1.09 0.55 4.90
CA VAL A 149 -1.07 2.01 4.75
C VAL A 149 -1.84 2.46 3.52
N ALA A 150 -1.66 1.78 2.39
CA ALA A 150 -2.33 2.12 1.14
C ALA A 150 -3.84 1.83 1.21
N MET A 151 -4.22 0.59 1.51
CA MET A 151 -5.62 0.13 1.51
C MET A 151 -6.43 0.66 2.68
N GLY A 152 -5.80 1.02 3.80
CA GLY A 152 -6.46 1.76 4.89
C GLY A 152 -7.09 3.06 4.40
N ARG A 153 -6.55 3.68 3.35
CA ARG A 153 -7.17 4.85 2.73
C ARG A 153 -8.43 4.54 1.93
N SER A 154 -8.54 3.33 1.36
CA SER A 154 -9.78 2.85 0.75
C SER A 154 -10.82 2.52 1.80
N MET A 155 -10.42 1.91 2.91
CA MET A 155 -11.30 1.68 4.06
C MET A 155 -11.84 2.99 4.64
N GLY A 156 -11.02 4.04 4.67
CA GLY A 156 -11.46 5.38 5.07
C GLY A 156 -12.35 6.12 4.05
N GLY A 157 -12.64 5.52 2.89
CA GLY A 157 -13.51 6.11 1.86
C GLY A 157 -12.84 7.15 0.96
N VAL A 158 -11.51 7.34 1.02
CA VAL A 158 -10.84 8.46 0.33
C VAL A 158 -10.06 8.07 -0.94
N HIS A 159 -9.76 6.80 -1.17
CA HIS A 159 -9.04 6.33 -2.36
C HIS A 159 -9.63 5.05 -2.97
N TRP A 160 -9.54 4.89 -4.29
CA TRP A 160 -9.86 3.63 -4.97
C TRP A 160 -8.69 2.66 -4.89
N ARG A 161 -8.96 1.35 -5.03
CA ARG A 161 -7.91 0.32 -5.12
C ARG A 161 -6.85 0.69 -6.17
N SER A 162 -7.27 1.16 -7.35
CA SER A 162 -6.35 1.55 -8.42
C SER A 162 -5.46 2.74 -8.07
N ASP A 163 -5.94 3.66 -7.22
CA ASP A 163 -5.12 4.79 -6.77
C ASP A 163 -3.95 4.22 -5.95
N ASN A 164 -4.25 3.28 -5.05
CA ASN A 164 -3.30 2.66 -4.15
C ASN A 164 -2.32 1.72 -4.88
N THR A 165 -2.81 0.75 -5.65
CA THR A 165 -1.94 -0.26 -6.29
C THR A 165 -0.99 0.35 -7.31
N ARG A 166 -1.43 1.35 -8.09
CA ARG A 166 -0.56 2.05 -9.04
C ARG A 166 0.44 2.97 -8.34
N SER A 167 0.06 3.54 -7.21
CA SER A 167 0.95 4.41 -6.42
C SER A 167 2.02 3.63 -5.67
N LEU A 168 1.73 2.42 -5.18
CA LEU A 168 2.74 1.52 -4.61
C LEU A 168 3.87 1.25 -5.61
N ARG A 169 3.51 0.92 -6.86
CA ARG A 169 4.48 0.71 -7.96
C ARG A 169 5.23 2.00 -8.33
N LEU A 170 4.56 3.15 -8.32
CA LEU A 170 5.23 4.43 -8.52
C LEU A 170 6.30 4.68 -7.44
N GLY A 171 5.96 4.43 -6.18
CA GLY A 171 6.88 4.52 -5.05
C GLY A 171 8.09 3.59 -5.22
N GLU A 172 7.84 2.34 -5.56
CA GLU A 172 8.88 1.35 -5.87
C GLU A 172 9.81 1.84 -6.98
N ILE A 173 9.27 2.29 -8.11
CA ILE A 173 10.07 2.83 -9.23
C ILE A 173 10.97 3.98 -8.77
N VAL A 174 10.42 4.92 -7.98
CA VAL A 174 11.19 6.06 -7.46
C VAL A 174 12.33 5.56 -6.57
N ALA A 175 12.06 4.62 -5.67
CA ALA A 175 13.08 4.03 -4.80
C ALA A 175 14.17 3.31 -5.62
N THR A 176 13.83 2.51 -6.63
CA THR A 176 14.81 1.83 -7.48
C THR A 176 15.72 2.83 -8.20
N VAL A 177 15.16 3.92 -8.74
CA VAL A 177 15.96 4.97 -9.40
C VAL A 177 16.89 5.65 -8.39
N MET A 178 16.45 5.87 -7.15
CA MET A 178 17.30 6.42 -6.10
C MET A 178 18.43 5.46 -5.73
N LEU A 179 18.12 4.19 -5.46
CA LEU A 179 19.10 3.15 -5.12
C LEU A 179 20.12 2.95 -6.23
N ARG A 180 19.68 2.92 -7.50
CA ARG A 180 20.55 2.87 -8.69
C ARG A 180 21.56 4.00 -8.73
N ARG A 181 21.15 5.21 -8.35
CA ARG A 181 22.04 6.39 -8.35
C ARG A 181 23.04 6.31 -7.21
N GLN A 182 22.55 5.98 -6.02
CA GLN A 182 23.38 5.85 -4.82
C GLN A 182 24.32 4.66 -4.88
N SER A 183 24.01 3.61 -5.66
CA SER A 183 24.85 2.41 -5.73
C SER A 183 26.29 2.69 -6.19
N ARG A 184 26.48 3.77 -6.96
CA ARG A 184 27.78 4.26 -7.44
C ARG A 184 28.59 5.06 -6.42
N ASP A 185 27.94 5.52 -5.35
CA ASP A 185 28.56 6.36 -4.32
C ASP A 185 29.14 5.50 -3.17
N TYR A 186 28.77 4.21 -3.12
CA TYR A 186 29.26 3.28 -2.11
C TYR A 186 30.69 2.81 -2.42
N ALA A 187 31.51 2.72 -1.38
CA ALA A 187 32.91 2.29 -1.48
C ALA A 187 33.06 0.76 -1.38
N GLU A 188 31.99 0.08 -0.96
CA GLU A 188 31.94 -1.36 -0.74
C GLU A 188 32.14 -2.11 -2.06
N PRO A 189 33.23 -2.88 -2.21
CA PRO A 189 33.51 -3.59 -3.45
C PRO A 189 32.48 -4.69 -3.68
N GLY A 190 31.95 -4.78 -4.90
CA GLY A 190 30.99 -5.83 -5.28
C GLY A 190 29.59 -5.65 -4.70
N LEU A 191 29.21 -4.44 -4.26
CA LEU A 191 27.85 -4.15 -3.83
C LEU A 191 26.83 -4.62 -4.87
N THR A 192 25.88 -5.45 -4.41
CA THR A 192 24.72 -5.87 -5.17
C THR A 192 23.52 -5.85 -4.24
N MET A 193 22.49 -5.10 -4.61
CA MET A 193 21.21 -5.08 -3.90
C MET A 193 20.20 -5.90 -4.68
N THR A 194 19.45 -6.74 -3.97
CA THR A 194 18.37 -7.52 -4.59
C THR A 194 17.10 -7.42 -3.77
N TYR A 195 15.97 -7.31 -4.45
CA TYR A 195 14.65 -7.39 -3.82
C TYR A 195 13.61 -7.93 -4.81
N ARG A 196 12.47 -8.39 -4.30
CA ARG A 196 11.30 -8.75 -5.12
C ARG A 196 10.38 -7.54 -5.24
N ASN A 197 10.10 -7.14 -6.48
CA ASN A 197 9.17 -6.05 -6.74
C ASN A 197 7.72 -6.45 -6.37
N PHE A 198 6.78 -5.51 -6.38
CA PHE A 198 5.37 -5.79 -6.04
C PHE A 198 4.66 -6.77 -6.98
N ASP A 199 5.23 -7.04 -8.16
CA ASP A 199 4.75 -8.04 -9.12
C ASP A 199 5.42 -9.41 -8.91
N GLY A 200 6.35 -9.53 -7.96
CA GLY A 200 7.05 -10.76 -7.59
C GLY A 200 8.36 -11.01 -8.35
N ASN A 201 8.73 -10.13 -9.29
CA ASN A 201 9.94 -10.26 -10.09
C ASN A 201 11.17 -9.87 -9.27
N ARG A 202 12.29 -10.54 -9.51
CA ARG A 202 13.56 -10.19 -8.87
C ARG A 202 14.15 -8.96 -9.55
N VAL A 203 14.47 -7.94 -8.76
CA VAL A 203 15.19 -6.75 -9.20
C VAL A 203 16.58 -6.81 -8.59
N THR A 204 17.60 -6.60 -9.42
CA THR A 204 19.01 -6.54 -9.00
C THR A 204 19.59 -5.19 -9.38
N ILE A 205 20.31 -4.56 -8.46
CA ILE A 205 21.02 -3.30 -8.68
C ILE A 205 22.50 -3.53 -8.34
N ASP A 206 23.40 -3.32 -9.28
CA ASP A 206 24.84 -3.46 -9.06
C ASP A 206 25.52 -2.14 -8.67
N ALA A 207 26.80 -2.22 -8.28
CA ALA A 207 27.64 -1.08 -7.91
C ALA A 207 27.88 -0.07 -9.05
N LEU A 208 27.65 -0.45 -10.32
CA LEU A 208 27.74 0.46 -11.46
C LEU A 208 26.42 1.18 -11.74
N GLY A 209 25.37 0.86 -10.97
CA GLY A 209 24.03 1.37 -11.18
C GLY A 209 23.36 0.72 -12.39
N ASN A 210 23.70 -0.52 -12.76
CA ASN A 210 22.86 -1.30 -13.67
C ASN A 210 21.72 -1.92 -12.89
N VAL A 211 20.52 -1.87 -13.48
CA VAL A 211 19.33 -2.52 -12.93
C VAL A 211 18.95 -3.65 -13.86
N SER A 212 18.76 -4.86 -13.32
CA SER A 212 18.22 -6.00 -14.06
C SER A 212 16.90 -6.48 -13.47
N VAL A 213 15.95 -6.77 -14.37
CA VAL A 213 14.64 -7.38 -14.08
C VAL A 213 14.35 -8.43 -15.16
N PRO A 214 14.94 -9.63 -15.07
CA PRO A 214 14.89 -10.63 -16.16
C PRO A 214 13.48 -11.00 -16.60
N GLU A 215 12.53 -11.00 -15.66
CA GLU A 215 11.12 -11.33 -15.89
C GLU A 215 10.28 -10.15 -16.45
N ASP A 216 10.83 -8.93 -16.50
CA ASP A 216 10.18 -7.74 -17.08
C ASP A 216 11.19 -6.82 -17.78
N LEU A 217 11.52 -7.15 -19.03
CA LEU A 217 12.44 -6.39 -19.87
C LEU A 217 11.93 -4.97 -20.20
N ALA A 218 10.62 -4.71 -20.10
CA ALA A 218 10.09 -3.37 -20.31
C ALA A 218 10.43 -2.47 -19.12
N LEU A 219 10.27 -2.99 -17.90
CA LEU A 219 10.64 -2.31 -16.66
C LEU A 219 12.17 -2.15 -16.54
N GLU A 220 12.95 -3.17 -16.90
CA GLU A 220 14.41 -3.08 -16.94
C GLU A 220 14.87 -1.93 -17.86
N ARG A 221 14.38 -1.90 -19.10
CA ARG A 221 14.66 -0.82 -20.05
C ARG A 221 14.20 0.53 -19.54
N PHE A 222 13.09 0.60 -18.81
CA PHE A 222 12.63 1.84 -18.19
C PHE A 222 13.65 2.37 -17.17
N TYR A 223 14.15 1.51 -16.28
CA TYR A 223 15.15 1.92 -15.29
C TYR A 223 16.46 2.38 -15.92
N MET A 224 16.84 1.78 -17.04
CA MET A 224 18.08 2.08 -17.76
C MET A 224 17.99 3.30 -18.70
N GLN A 225 16.85 4.01 -18.76
CA GLN A 225 16.75 5.24 -19.55
C GLN A 225 17.75 6.31 -19.09
N GLU A 226 18.29 7.05 -20.04
CA GLU A 226 19.31 8.08 -19.81
C GLU A 226 18.87 9.17 -18.82
N LYS A 227 17.59 9.56 -18.85
CA LYS A 227 17.03 10.54 -17.91
C LYS A 227 17.13 10.12 -16.42
N PHE A 228 17.29 8.82 -16.17
CA PHE A 228 17.49 8.25 -14.84
C PHE A 228 18.94 7.91 -14.54
N ALA A 229 19.84 8.04 -15.51
CA ALA A 229 21.25 7.75 -15.35
C ALA A 229 21.82 8.51 -14.13
N PRO A 230 22.73 7.88 -13.37
CA PRO A 230 23.43 8.58 -12.30
C PRO A 230 24.27 9.72 -12.90
N ARG A 231 24.23 10.89 -12.26
CA ARG A 231 25.07 12.02 -12.69
C ARG A 231 26.52 11.67 -12.33
N GLY A 232 27.41 11.74 -13.33
CA GLY A 232 28.85 11.55 -13.13
C GLY A 232 29.50 12.73 -12.44
#